data_AF-A0A833ABC0-F1
#
_entry.id   AF-A0A833ABC0-F1
#
_cell.length_a   1.000
_cell.length_b   1.000
_cell.length_c   1.000
_cell.angle_alpha   90.00
_cell.angle_beta   90.00
_cell.angle_gamma   90.00
#
_symmetry.space_group_name_H-M   'P 1'
#
loop_
_entity.id
_entity.type
_entity.pdbx_description
1 polymer ?
#
loop_
_entity_poly.entity_id
_entity_poly.type
_entity_poly.pdbx_seq_one_letter_code
_entity_poly.pdbx_strand_id
1 'polypeptide(L)' 'MAERRTTAPPGMAGLVRYVEEERSLIKIKPHVFIGLCTIFLIIELLLSLGV' A
#
# COMPACT_ATOMS: atom_id res chain seq x y z
N MET A 1 -11.96 -27.37 -15.64
CA MET A 1 -13.05 -26.43 -16.02
C MET A 1 -13.67 -25.95 -14.72
N ALA A 2 -13.65 -24.67 -14.32
CA ALA A 2 -13.92 -23.47 -15.08
C ALA A 2 -13.01 -22.30 -14.66
N GLU A 3 -12.21 -21.85 -15.62
CA GLU A 3 -11.56 -20.54 -15.63
C GLU A 3 -12.69 -19.50 -15.75
N ARG A 4 -13.02 -18.81 -14.67
CA ARG A 4 -13.95 -17.67 -14.73
C ARG A 4 -13.25 -16.54 -15.48
N ARG A 5 -13.37 -16.58 -16.81
CA ARG A 5 -13.15 -15.41 -17.68
C ARG A 5 -14.23 -14.40 -17.36
N THR A 6 -14.01 -13.60 -16.33
CA THR A 6 -14.71 -12.33 -16.16
C THR A 6 -14.21 -11.42 -17.27
N THR A 7 -14.93 -11.44 -18.39
CA THR A 7 -14.78 -10.51 -19.49
C THR A 7 -15.07 -9.11 -18.95
N ALA A 8 -14.06 -8.42 -18.45
CA ALA A 8 -14.19 -7.00 -18.15
C ALA A 8 -14.56 -6.29 -19.46
N PRO A 9 -15.54 -5.36 -19.45
CA PRO A 9 -15.91 -4.60 -20.64
C PRO A 9 -14.66 -3.98 -21.28
N PRO A 10 -14.57 -3.86 -22.61
CA PRO A 10 -13.39 -3.33 -23.30
C PRO A 10 -12.98 -1.91 -22.85
N GLY A 11 -13.88 -1.15 -22.22
CA GLY A 11 -13.58 0.15 -21.59
C GLY A 11 -13.03 0.08 -20.15
N MET A 12 -13.13 -1.07 -19.46
CA MET A 12 -12.64 -1.25 -18.09
C MET A 12 -11.25 -1.89 -18.01
N ALA A 13 -10.75 -2.47 -19.10
CA ALA A 13 -9.39 -2.98 -19.18
C ALA A 13 -8.34 -1.88 -18.91
N GLY A 14 -8.61 -0.65 -19.34
CA GLY A 14 -7.78 0.52 -19.03
C GLY A 14 -7.82 0.87 -17.53
N LEU A 15 -9.02 0.94 -16.94
CA LEU A 15 -9.19 1.26 -15.52
C LEU A 15 -8.51 0.25 -14.60
N VAL A 16 -8.62 -1.05 -14.90
CA VAL A 16 -7.94 -2.11 -14.14
C VAL A 16 -6.42 -1.93 -14.24
N ARG A 17 -5.90 -1.59 -15.42
CA ARG A 17 -4.47 -1.35 -15.64
C ARG A 17 -3.96 -0.12 -14.89
N TYR A 18 -4.69 0.99 -14.91
CA TYR A 18 -4.31 2.21 -14.16
C TYR A 18 -4.36 1.99 -12.64
N VAL A 19 -5.35 1.28 -12.13
CA VAL A 19 -5.46 0.95 -10.70
C VAL A 19 -4.34 -0.01 -10.25
N GLU A 20 -3.91 -0.92 -11.13
CA GLU A 20 -2.75 -1.78 -10.88
C GLU A 20 -1.42 -1.03 -10.93
N GLU A 21 -1.30 -0.04 -11.82
CA GLU A 21 -0.11 0.79 -12.01
C GLU A 21 0.14 1.74 -10.83
N GLU A 22 -0.90 2.38 -10.28
CA GLU A 22 -0.80 3.17 -9.03
C GLU A 22 -0.41 2.32 -7.81
N ARG A 23 -0.86 1.06 -7.77
CA ARG A 23 -0.48 0.10 -6.70
C ARG A 23 0.95 -0.43 -6.82
N SER A 24 1.66 -0.14 -7.91
CA SER A 24 2.93 -0.79 -8.23
C SER A 24 4.16 -0.09 -7.65
N LEU A 25 4.13 1.23 -7.45
CA LEU A 25 5.41 1.93 -7.25
C LEU A 25 6.01 1.76 -5.85
N ILE A 26 5.23 1.65 -4.76
CA ILE A 26 5.80 1.36 -3.42
C ILE A 26 4.80 0.57 -2.56
N LYS A 27 4.85 -0.76 -2.62
CA LYS A 27 4.12 -1.62 -1.66
C LYS A 27 4.91 -1.72 -0.35
N ILE A 28 4.65 -0.81 0.60
CA ILE A 28 5.14 -0.96 1.97
C ILE A 28 4.38 -2.12 2.62
N LYS A 29 5.09 -3.15 3.08
CA LYS A 29 4.47 -4.24 3.84
C LYS A 29 3.87 -3.67 5.14
N PRO A 30 2.67 -4.09 5.58
CA PRO A 30 2.03 -3.56 6.79
C PRO A 30 2.92 -3.59 8.03
N HIS A 31 3.72 -4.65 8.19
CA HIS A 31 4.67 -4.77 9.30
C HIS A 31 5.75 -3.67 9.31
N VAL A 32 6.18 -3.22 8.13
CA VAL A 32 7.18 -2.15 7.98
C VAL A 32 6.55 -0.80 8.32
N PHE A 33 5.30 -0.57 7.91
CA PHE A 33 4.56 0.64 8.24
C PHE A 33 4.37 0.77 9.76
N ILE A 34 3.92 -0.30 10.41
CA ILE A 34 3.75 -0.34 11.87
C ILE A 34 5.08 -0.08 12.58
N GLY A 35 6.18 -0.71 12.13
CA GLY A 35 7.51 -0.46 12.68
C GLY A 35 7.96 0.99 12.56
N LEU A 36 7.74 1.62 11.39
CA LEU A 36 8.04 3.03 11.16
C LEU A 36 7.26 3.94 12.11
N CYS A 37 5.95 3.70 12.27
CA CYS A 37 5.12 4.46 13.20
C CYS A 37 5.63 4.34 14.63
N THR A 38 6.00 3.13 15.09
CA THR A 38 6.51 2.93 16.46
C THR A 38 7.83 3.65 16.71
N ILE A 39 8.75 3.64 15.73
CA ILE A 39 10.04 4.33 15.84
C ILE A 39 9.81 5.84 15.92
N PHE A 40 8.94 6.37 15.06
CA PHE A 40 8.62 7.79 15.04
C PHE A 40 8.04 8.26 16.38
N LEU A 41 7.14 7.47 16.97
CA LEU A 41 6.53 7.76 18.26
C LEU A 41 7.57 7.76 19.39
N ILE A 42 8.51 6.81 19.39
CA ILE A 42 9.61 6.76 20.38
C ILE A 42 10.51 7.99 20.24
N ILE A 43 10.82 8.43 19.02
CA ILE A 43 11.63 9.63 18.77
C ILE A 43 10.92 10.87 19.29
N GLU A 44 9.62 11.04 19.00
CA GLU A 44 8.84 12.17 19.55
C GLU A 44 8.83 12.15 21.08
N LEU A 45 8.71 10.96 21.68
CA LEU A 45 8.65 10.82 23.13
C LEU A 45 9.99 11.18 23.79
N LEU A 46 11.11 10.75 23.20
CA LEU A 46 12.46 11.15 23.62
C LEU A 46 12.66 12.66 23.51
N LEU A 47 12.28 13.25 22.38
CA LEU A 47 12.42 14.69 22.14
C LEU A 47 11.53 15.52 23.07
N SER A 48 10.30 15.05 23.34
CA SER A 48 9.37 15.71 24.24
C SER A 48 9.82 15.65 25.70
N LEU A 49 10.58 14.63 26.09
CA LEU A 49 11.18 14.52 27.42
C LEU A 49 12.48 15.34 27.55
N GLY A 50 12.97 15.95 26.46
CA GLY A 50 14.15 16.81 26.46
C GLY A 50 15.49 16.06 26.52
N VAL A 51 15.53 14.81 26.03
CA VAL A 51 16.78 14.07 25.76
C VAL A 51 17.40 14.52 24.44
#